data_AF-A0A1S2Z340-F1
#
_entry.id   AF-A0A1S2Z340-F1
#
_cell.length_a   1.000
_cell.length_b   1.000
_cell.length_c   1.000
_cell.angle_alpha   90.00
_cell.angle_beta   90.00
_cell.angle_gamma   90.00
#
_symmetry.space_group_name_H-M   'P 1'
#
loop_
_entity.id
_entity.type
_entity.pdbx_description
1 polymer ?
#
loop_
_entity_poly.entity_id
_entity_poly.type
_entity_poly.pdbx_seq_one_letter_code
_entity_poly.pdbx_strand_id
1 'polypeptide(L)'
;MGYPMKGSKPYQYMEHYPSLKTIAETFDIPIKEIEDNRTNKDNLIGFPIKYLEEKAINLARDGKWDTFMDVLALIIYGIVLFPTIKDFVDFMAIDVFLAYKHRGENPVPAVLADVYCTLDFRHEKEGGLIHCCSPILYFWFVKHIFQDMHQLKTKSKKEWANVLANLNERTIQWYSRSQDINEVICRCGVFVDVPLMGTKGCINYSPYVALRQLGYPMKKPQ
;
A
#
# COMPACT_ATOMS: atom_id res chain seq x y z
N MET A 1 8.85 -5.73 -7.33
CA MET A 1 8.47 -6.50 -6.13
C MET A 1 9.44 -7.67 -5.95
N GLY A 2 10.68 -7.38 -5.54
CA GLY A 2 11.76 -8.38 -5.34
C GLY A 2 12.46 -8.22 -4.00
N TYR A 3 11.76 -7.62 -3.02
CA TYR A 3 12.30 -7.48 -1.67
C TYR A 3 12.15 -8.84 -0.96
N PRO A 4 13.23 -9.43 -0.41
CA PRO A 4 13.14 -10.70 0.30
C PRO A 4 12.24 -10.54 1.52
N MET A 5 11.13 -11.29 1.59
CA MET A 5 10.29 -11.31 2.78
C MET A 5 10.95 -12.07 3.94
N LYS A 6 11.93 -12.92 3.63
CA LYS A 6 12.69 -13.72 4.59
C LYS A 6 13.46 -12.82 5.56
N GLY A 7 13.12 -12.91 6.83
CA GLY A 7 13.73 -12.10 7.91
C GLY A 7 13.06 -10.75 8.14
N SER A 8 12.13 -10.31 7.29
CA SER A 8 11.34 -9.10 7.54
C SER A 8 10.08 -9.42 8.34
N LYS A 9 9.83 -8.69 9.43
CA LYS A 9 8.57 -8.80 10.18
C LYS A 9 7.50 -8.01 9.41
N PRO A 10 6.35 -8.60 9.01
CA PRO A 10 5.29 -7.83 8.36
C PRO A 10 4.69 -6.81 9.34
N TYR A 11 4.11 -5.72 8.80
CA TYR A 11 3.27 -4.81 9.57
C TYR A 11 2.20 -5.56 10.35
N GLN A 12 2.06 -5.20 11.63
CA GLN A 12 1.01 -5.69 12.52
C GLN A 12 0.30 -4.49 13.14
N TYR A 13 -0.99 -4.37 12.87
CA TYR A 13 -1.82 -3.38 13.53
C TYR A 13 -2.01 -3.76 15.00
N MET A 14 -1.73 -2.82 15.90
CA MET A 14 -1.76 -3.06 17.35
C MET A 14 -3.11 -2.77 18.01
N GLU A 15 -4.20 -2.77 17.23
CA GLU A 15 -5.58 -2.50 17.68
C GLU A 15 -5.84 -1.09 18.26
N HIS A 16 -4.82 -0.25 18.34
CA HIS A 16 -4.92 1.12 18.81
C HIS A 16 -4.15 2.07 17.91
N TYR A 17 -4.58 3.34 17.87
CA TYR A 17 -3.82 4.38 17.19
C TYR A 17 -2.46 4.63 17.86
N PRO A 18 -1.46 5.12 17.11
CA PRO A 18 -0.21 5.53 17.68
C PRO A 18 -0.42 6.64 18.71
N SER A 19 0.34 6.59 19.80
CA SER A 19 0.23 7.58 20.87
C SER A 19 0.65 8.97 20.36
N LEU A 20 -0.03 10.03 20.81
CA LEU A 20 0.33 11.40 20.44
C LEU A 20 1.77 11.74 20.84
N LYS A 21 2.27 11.13 21.93
CA LYS A 21 3.66 11.25 22.36
C LYS A 21 4.62 10.70 21.31
N THR A 22 4.36 9.51 20.76
CA THR A 22 5.19 8.92 19.71
C THR A 22 5.18 9.77 18.45
N ILE A 23 4.02 10.30 18.05
CA ILE A 23 3.91 11.21 16.90
C ILE A 23 4.71 12.50 17.16
N ALA A 24 4.55 13.10 18.34
CA ALA A 24 5.25 14.31 18.76
C ALA A 24 6.78 14.16 18.70
N GLU A 25 7.28 13.08 19.29
CA GLU A 25 8.72 12.77 19.32
C GLU A 25 9.27 12.48 17.93
N THR A 26 8.50 11.79 17.08
CA THR A 26 8.94 11.41 15.73
C THR A 26 9.07 12.61 14.81
N PHE A 27 8.12 13.55 14.88
CA PHE A 27 8.04 14.67 13.94
C PHE A 27 8.53 16.01 14.51
N ASP A 28 9.06 16.01 15.74
CA ASP A 28 9.44 17.22 16.48
C ASP A 28 8.30 18.26 16.49
N ILE A 29 7.11 17.77 16.87
CA ILE A 29 5.89 18.57 16.97
C ILE A 29 5.41 18.53 18.43
N PRO A 30 5.24 19.68 19.10
CA PRO A 30 4.63 19.71 20.43
C PRO A 30 3.27 19.01 20.44
N ILE A 31 2.98 18.22 21.48
CA ILE A 31 1.70 17.50 21.61
C ILE A 31 0.51 18.45 21.45
N LYS A 32 0.58 19.65 22.03
CA LYS A 32 -0.46 20.67 21.90
C LYS A 32 -0.69 21.08 20.44
N GLU A 33 0.37 21.23 19.65
CA GLU A 33 0.25 21.55 18.22
C GLU A 33 -0.41 20.39 17.45
N ILE A 34 -0.09 19.14 17.80
CA ILE A 34 -0.78 17.96 17.24
C ILE A 34 -2.28 17.98 17.58
N GLU A 35 -2.63 18.27 18.82
CA GLU A 35 -4.02 18.31 19.28
C GLU A 35 -4.82 19.42 18.59
N ASP A 36 -4.21 20.58 18.39
CA ASP A 36 -4.83 21.75 17.75
C ASP A 36 -5.00 21.57 16.23
N ASN A 37 -4.13 20.78 15.58
CA ASN A 37 -4.10 20.63 14.12
C ASN A 37 -4.65 19.29 13.59
N ARG A 38 -4.83 18.28 14.46
CA ARG A 38 -5.53 17.05 14.05
C ARG A 38 -7.00 17.34 13.79
N THR A 39 -7.55 16.76 12.74
CA THR A 39 -8.97 16.90 12.42
C THR A 39 -9.65 15.54 12.34
N ASN A 40 -10.96 15.54 12.53
CA ASN A 40 -11.81 14.39 12.26
C ASN A 40 -12.53 14.62 10.94
N LYS A 41 -12.31 13.72 9.97
CA LYS A 41 -12.94 13.75 8.65
C LYS A 41 -13.48 12.36 8.33
N ASP A 42 -14.78 12.26 8.07
CA ASP A 42 -15.48 11.00 7.82
C ASP A 42 -15.20 9.90 8.87
N ASN A 43 -15.16 10.28 10.14
CA ASN A 43 -14.82 9.44 11.30
C ASN A 43 -13.35 8.98 11.38
N LEU A 44 -12.46 9.51 10.52
CA LEU A 44 -11.03 9.28 10.58
C LEU A 44 -10.32 10.46 11.23
N ILE A 45 -9.40 10.15 12.15
CA ILE A 45 -8.55 11.14 12.80
C ILE A 45 -7.21 11.19 12.06
N GLY A 46 -6.69 12.38 11.85
CA GLY A 46 -5.50 12.60 11.04
C GLY A 46 -5.14 14.05 10.87
N PHE A 47 -4.29 14.32 9.89
CA PHE A 47 -3.80 15.66 9.57
C PHE A 47 -4.16 16.05 8.14
N PRO A 48 -4.57 17.32 7.91
CA PRO A 48 -4.57 17.89 6.58
C PRO A 48 -3.16 17.87 5.99
N ILE A 49 -3.01 17.50 4.72
CA ILE A 49 -1.69 17.50 4.05
C ILE A 49 -1.05 18.88 4.12
N LYS A 50 -1.83 19.95 3.91
CA LYS A 50 -1.35 21.33 3.94
C LYS A 50 -0.59 21.66 5.23
N TYR A 51 -1.08 21.17 6.38
CA TYR A 51 -0.39 21.33 7.65
C TYR A 51 0.96 20.61 7.68
N LEU A 52 1.00 19.35 7.20
CA LEU A 52 2.25 18.59 7.11
C LEU A 52 3.25 19.20 6.13
N GLU A 53 2.78 19.75 5.00
CA GLU A 53 3.61 20.47 4.02
C GLU A 53 4.21 21.75 4.61
N GLU A 54 3.41 22.56 5.30
CA GLU A 54 3.89 23.74 6.01
C GLU A 54 4.94 23.37 7.07
N LYS A 55 4.71 22.28 7.81
CA LYS A 55 5.69 21.76 8.77
C LYS A 55 6.98 21.32 8.08
N ALA A 56 6.90 20.57 6.98
CA ALA A 56 8.06 20.16 6.21
C ALA A 56 8.87 21.36 5.71
N ILE A 57 8.21 22.41 5.19
CA ILE A 57 8.87 23.63 4.74
C ILE A 57 9.63 24.32 5.89
N ASN A 58 9.02 24.41 7.07
CA ASN A 58 9.66 25.02 8.24
C ASN A 58 10.86 24.20 8.72
N LEU A 59 10.73 22.86 8.80
CA LEU A 59 11.85 21.97 9.15
C LEU A 59 13.03 22.12 8.18
N ALA A 60 12.76 22.24 6.87
CA ALA A 60 13.81 22.46 5.88
C ALA A 60 14.50 23.82 6.04
N ARG A 61 13.75 24.89 6.36
CA ARG A 61 14.31 26.22 6.65
C ARG A 61 15.20 26.22 7.89
N ASP A 62 14.80 25.48 8.91
CA ASP A 62 15.54 25.37 10.18
C ASP A 62 16.72 24.37 10.10
N GLY A 63 16.95 23.75 8.93
CA GLY A 63 18.02 22.78 8.72
C GLY A 63 17.80 21.42 9.40
N LYS A 64 16.57 21.12 9.85
CA LYS A 64 16.19 19.87 10.51
C LYS A 64 15.87 18.77 9.48
N TRP A 65 16.89 18.35 8.74
CA TRP A 65 16.74 17.46 7.58
C TRP A 65 16.18 16.07 7.92
N ASP A 66 16.59 15.46 9.03
CA ASP A 66 16.10 14.12 9.39
C ASP A 66 14.59 14.12 9.62
N THR A 67 14.09 15.05 10.44
CA THR A 67 12.66 15.20 10.70
C THR A 67 11.89 15.64 9.45
N PHE A 68 12.48 16.49 8.61
CA PHE A 68 11.90 16.84 7.31
C PHE A 68 11.67 15.60 6.45
N MET A 69 12.66 14.71 6.35
CA MET A 69 12.54 13.47 5.58
C MET A 69 11.47 12.55 6.16
N ASP A 70 11.30 12.53 7.49
CA ASP A 70 10.24 11.78 8.15
C ASP A 70 8.84 12.32 7.82
N VAL A 71 8.65 13.64 7.86
CA VAL A 71 7.36 14.25 7.48
C VAL A 71 7.07 14.01 6.00
N LEU A 72 8.07 14.16 5.12
CA LEU A 72 7.91 13.88 3.69
C LEU A 72 7.54 12.41 3.43
N ALA A 73 8.22 11.48 4.10
CA ALA A 73 7.92 10.06 4.02
C ALA A 73 6.50 9.77 4.53
N LEU A 74 6.08 10.38 5.64
CA LEU A 74 4.72 10.24 6.16
C LEU A 74 3.69 10.71 5.12
N ILE A 75 3.90 11.86 4.48
CA ILE A 75 3.02 12.36 3.42
C ILE A 75 2.92 11.30 2.32
N ILE A 76 4.05 10.79 1.81
CA ILE A 76 4.05 9.73 0.78
C ILE A 76 3.29 8.48 1.23
N TYR A 77 3.45 8.06 2.49
CA TYR A 77 2.69 6.94 3.04
C TYR A 77 1.18 7.22 2.98
N GLY A 78 0.73 8.38 3.44
CA GLY A 78 -0.70 8.72 3.45
C GLY A 78 -1.31 9.00 2.08
N ILE A 79 -0.54 9.55 1.12
CA ILE A 79 -1.10 9.94 -0.18
C ILE A 79 -0.91 8.88 -1.27
N VAL A 80 0.18 8.12 -1.21
CA VAL A 80 0.53 7.16 -2.27
C VAL A 80 0.29 5.72 -1.82
N LEU A 81 0.73 5.35 -0.62
CA LEU A 81 0.70 3.95 -0.19
C LEU A 81 -0.64 3.57 0.44
N PHE A 82 -1.17 4.42 1.30
CA PHE A 82 -2.39 4.22 2.08
C PHE A 82 -3.38 5.38 1.90
N PRO A 83 -3.77 5.73 0.66
CA PRO A 83 -4.73 6.80 0.44
C PRO A 83 -6.11 6.42 0.96
N THR A 84 -6.70 7.30 1.76
CA THR A 84 -8.05 7.14 2.29
C THR A 84 -8.96 8.26 1.84
N ILE A 85 -8.67 9.50 2.27
CA ILE A 85 -9.44 10.69 1.90
C ILE A 85 -8.53 11.70 1.21
N LYS A 86 -9.09 12.44 0.24
CA LYS A 86 -8.36 13.50 -0.45
C LYS A 86 -7.84 14.54 0.56
N ASP A 87 -6.59 14.97 0.31
CA ASP A 87 -5.88 16.03 1.03
C ASP A 87 -5.66 15.74 2.53
N PHE A 88 -5.57 14.45 2.90
CA PHE A 88 -5.55 14.00 4.29
C PHE A 88 -4.63 12.80 4.52
N VAL A 89 -3.93 12.79 5.65
CA VAL A 89 -3.15 11.65 6.15
C VAL A 89 -3.78 11.19 7.46
N ASP A 90 -4.41 10.01 7.45
CA ASP A 90 -5.07 9.46 8.63
C ASP A 90 -4.08 8.74 9.56
N PHE A 91 -4.54 8.43 10.78
CA PHE A 91 -3.74 7.78 11.80
C PHE A 91 -3.38 6.32 11.47
N MET A 92 -4.07 5.66 10.54
CA MET A 92 -3.69 4.32 10.11
C MET A 92 -2.45 4.37 9.21
N ALA A 93 -2.39 5.34 8.28
CA ALA A 93 -1.18 5.57 7.49
C ALA A 93 0.01 5.98 8.38
N ILE A 94 -0.23 6.80 9.42
CA ILE A 94 0.78 7.15 10.43
C ILE A 94 1.24 5.90 11.18
N ASP A 95 0.33 5.01 11.59
CA ASP A 95 0.70 3.78 12.30
C ASP A 95 1.63 2.89 11.46
N VAL A 96 1.30 2.68 10.19
CA VAL A 96 2.16 1.90 9.28
C VAL A 96 3.53 2.55 9.09
N PHE A 97 3.59 3.88 8.98
CA PHE A 97 4.86 4.60 8.90
C PHE A 97 5.70 4.41 10.18
N LEU A 98 5.09 4.56 11.36
CA LEU A 98 5.77 4.39 12.64
C LEU A 98 6.19 2.94 12.89
N ALA A 99 5.41 1.97 12.41
CA ALA A 99 5.76 0.56 12.42
C ALA A 99 7.06 0.28 11.64
N TYR A 100 7.15 0.84 10.44
CA TYR A 100 8.37 0.77 9.63
C TYR A 100 9.54 1.47 10.33
N LYS A 101 9.35 2.72 10.75
CA LYS A 101 10.41 3.57 11.30
C LYS A 101 10.97 3.07 12.62
N HIS A 102 10.12 2.66 13.56
CA HIS A 102 10.52 2.33 14.93
C HIS A 102 10.66 0.83 15.18
N ARG A 103 9.94 -0.01 14.42
CA ARG A 103 9.93 -1.47 14.62
C ARG A 103 10.55 -2.26 13.47
N GLY A 104 10.93 -1.59 12.38
CA GLY A 104 11.46 -2.27 11.19
C GLY A 104 10.43 -3.17 10.50
N GLU A 105 9.14 -2.92 10.73
CA GLU A 105 8.07 -3.72 10.15
C GLU A 105 7.89 -3.37 8.66
N ASN A 106 7.77 -4.41 7.84
CA ASN A 106 7.63 -4.29 6.40
C ASN A 106 6.20 -3.85 6.05
N PRO A 107 6.00 -2.69 5.40
CA PRO A 107 4.67 -2.20 5.02
C PRO A 107 4.12 -2.88 3.75
N VAL A 108 4.95 -3.60 2.97
CA VAL A 108 4.53 -4.20 1.70
C VAL A 108 3.31 -5.12 1.84
N PRO A 109 3.22 -6.03 2.83
CA PRO A 109 2.02 -6.82 3.07
C PRO A 109 0.77 -5.98 3.33
N ALA A 110 0.91 -4.86 4.04
CA ALA A 110 -0.21 -3.96 4.32
C ALA A 110 -0.69 -3.24 3.07
N VAL A 111 0.23 -2.81 2.19
CA VAL A 111 -0.14 -2.22 0.91
C VAL A 111 -0.86 -3.24 0.02
N LEU A 112 -0.39 -4.49 -0.02
CA LEU A 112 -1.08 -5.56 -0.75
C LEU A 112 -2.46 -5.87 -0.17
N ALA A 113 -2.58 -5.93 1.16
CA ALA A 113 -3.86 -6.12 1.84
C ALA A 113 -4.85 -5.02 1.44
N ASP A 114 -4.44 -3.76 1.51
CA ASP A 114 -5.29 -2.62 1.16
C ASP A 114 -5.73 -2.63 -0.30
N VAL A 115 -4.84 -3.03 -1.21
CA VAL A 115 -5.20 -3.20 -2.62
C VAL A 115 -6.27 -4.28 -2.76
N TYR A 116 -6.07 -5.46 -2.18
CA TYR A 116 -7.02 -6.56 -2.29
C TYR A 116 -8.35 -6.27 -1.57
N CYS A 117 -8.33 -5.76 -0.35
CA CYS A 117 -9.53 -5.33 0.38
C CYS A 117 -10.32 -4.30 -0.42
N THR A 118 -9.63 -3.33 -1.03
CA THR A 118 -10.31 -2.34 -1.86
C THR A 118 -10.97 -2.99 -3.07
N LEU A 119 -10.25 -3.85 -3.81
CA LEU A 119 -10.80 -4.54 -4.97
C LEU A 119 -11.98 -5.47 -4.62
N ASP A 120 -11.88 -6.20 -3.51
CA ASP A 120 -12.92 -7.09 -3.01
C ASP A 120 -14.18 -6.31 -2.62
N PHE A 121 -14.02 -5.26 -1.79
CA PHE A 121 -15.11 -4.34 -1.47
C PHE A 121 -15.74 -3.72 -2.72
N ARG A 122 -14.93 -3.45 -3.76
CA ARG A 122 -15.44 -2.91 -5.03
C ARG A 122 -16.24 -3.91 -5.83
N HIS A 123 -15.81 -5.16 -5.81
CA HIS A 123 -16.55 -6.24 -6.44
C HIS A 123 -17.91 -6.41 -5.77
N GLU A 124 -17.96 -6.40 -4.43
CA GLU A 124 -19.21 -6.53 -3.66
C GLU A 124 -20.16 -5.33 -3.80
N LYS A 125 -19.63 -4.10 -3.94
CA LYS A 125 -20.43 -2.85 -4.03
C LYS A 125 -20.79 -2.41 -5.46
N GLU A 126 -20.38 -3.15 -6.48
CA GLU A 126 -20.63 -2.88 -7.90
C GLU A 126 -20.19 -1.48 -8.43
N GLY A 127 -19.37 -0.69 -7.72
CA GLY A 127 -18.94 0.63 -8.22
C GLY A 127 -18.39 1.61 -7.18
N GLY A 128 -17.94 2.80 -7.65
CA GLY A 128 -17.33 3.92 -6.88
C GLY A 128 -15.82 4.20 -7.19
N LEU A 129 -15.07 4.84 -6.27
CA LEU A 129 -13.60 5.08 -6.40
C LEU A 129 -12.72 3.98 -5.76
N ILE A 130 -11.55 3.69 -6.34
CA ILE A 130 -10.53 2.79 -5.78
C ILE A 130 -9.59 3.64 -4.91
N HIS A 131 -9.61 3.40 -3.61
CA HIS A 131 -8.74 4.06 -2.64
C HIS A 131 -7.66 3.08 -2.18
N CYS A 132 -6.58 2.93 -2.94
CA CYS A 132 -5.42 2.14 -2.53
C CYS A 132 -4.17 2.63 -3.30
N CYS A 133 -3.03 1.95 -3.13
CA CYS A 133 -1.80 2.31 -3.81
C CYS A 133 -1.90 2.20 -5.34
N SER A 134 -2.29 3.30 -5.97
CA SER A 134 -2.51 3.39 -7.42
C SER A 134 -1.24 3.09 -8.23
N PRO A 135 -0.02 3.52 -7.82
CA PRO A 135 1.19 3.14 -8.53
C PRO A 135 1.44 1.64 -8.58
N ILE A 136 1.07 0.87 -7.55
CA ILE A 136 1.21 -0.59 -7.56
C ILE A 136 0.23 -1.21 -8.55
N LEU A 137 -1.03 -0.77 -8.53
CA LEU A 137 -2.03 -1.24 -9.50
C LEU A 137 -1.62 -0.89 -10.93
N TYR A 138 -1.15 0.34 -11.16
CA TYR A 138 -0.67 0.78 -12.45
C TYR A 138 0.54 -0.05 -12.91
N PHE A 139 1.55 -0.23 -12.04
CA PHE A 139 2.73 -1.01 -12.37
C PHE A 139 2.37 -2.47 -12.70
N TRP A 140 1.50 -3.09 -11.90
CA TRP A 140 0.97 -4.42 -12.17
C TRP A 140 0.27 -4.46 -13.52
N PHE A 141 -0.69 -3.55 -13.74
CA PHE A 141 -1.48 -3.48 -14.96
C PHE A 141 -0.58 -3.35 -16.19
N VAL A 142 0.36 -2.41 -16.16
CA VAL A 142 1.29 -2.16 -17.26
C VAL A 142 2.16 -3.38 -17.54
N LYS A 143 2.77 -3.95 -16.51
CA LYS A 143 3.69 -5.08 -16.63
C LYS A 143 3.02 -6.35 -17.18
N HIS A 144 1.76 -6.58 -16.79
CA HIS A 144 1.06 -7.80 -17.14
C HIS A 144 0.26 -7.69 -18.44
N ILE A 145 0.00 -6.47 -18.94
CA ILE A 145 -0.79 -6.26 -20.18
C ILE A 145 0.09 -5.79 -21.34
N PHE A 146 1.12 -4.99 -21.07
CA PHE A 146 2.01 -4.47 -22.11
C PHE A 146 3.39 -5.13 -22.00
N GLN A 147 3.79 -5.82 -23.07
CA GLN A 147 5.13 -6.41 -23.16
C GLN A 147 6.23 -5.35 -23.38
N ASP A 148 5.85 -4.18 -23.91
CA ASP A 148 6.75 -3.08 -24.20
C ASP A 148 6.17 -1.76 -23.71
N MET A 149 6.97 -1.03 -22.91
CA MET A 149 6.64 0.29 -22.38
C MET A 149 6.39 1.32 -23.50
N HIS A 150 6.92 1.11 -24.72
CA HIS A 150 6.60 1.97 -25.88
C HIS A 150 5.14 1.84 -26.34
N GLN A 151 4.43 0.77 -25.96
CA GLN A 151 2.99 0.64 -26.21
C GLN A 151 2.14 1.53 -25.27
N LEU A 152 2.76 2.10 -24.23
CA LEU A 152 2.16 3.09 -23.32
C LEU A 152 2.14 4.51 -23.88
N LYS A 153 2.52 4.71 -25.16
CA LYS A 153 2.24 5.97 -25.88
C LYS A 153 0.86 6.46 -25.46
N THR A 154 0.77 7.76 -25.14
CA THR A 154 -0.38 8.40 -24.51
C THR A 154 -1.68 7.96 -25.18
N LYS A 155 -2.34 6.94 -24.61
CA LYS A 155 -3.61 6.43 -25.13
C LYS A 155 -4.70 7.36 -24.67
N SER A 156 -5.60 7.72 -25.58
CA SER A 156 -6.85 8.39 -25.28
C SER A 156 -7.75 7.51 -24.39
N LYS A 157 -8.74 8.13 -23.74
CA LYS A 157 -9.74 7.40 -22.93
C LYS A 157 -10.43 6.29 -23.73
N LYS A 158 -10.70 6.51 -25.02
CA LYS A 158 -11.35 5.52 -25.90
C LYS A 158 -10.43 4.33 -26.19
N GLU A 159 -9.15 4.59 -26.44
CA GLU A 159 -8.16 3.53 -26.67
C GLU A 159 -7.95 2.69 -25.39
N TRP A 160 -7.91 3.33 -24.23
CA TRP A 160 -7.87 2.62 -22.94
C TRP A 160 -9.08 1.74 -22.72
N ALA A 161 -10.29 2.27 -22.95
CA ALA A 161 -11.53 1.48 -22.83
C ALA A 161 -11.52 0.27 -23.77
N ASN A 162 -11.03 0.44 -25.01
CA ASN A 162 -10.91 -0.65 -25.96
C ASN A 162 -9.88 -1.70 -25.53
N VAL A 163 -8.73 -1.31 -24.99
CA VAL A 163 -7.74 -2.27 -24.45
C VAL A 163 -8.39 -3.08 -23.33
N LEU A 164 -9.02 -2.41 -22.36
CA LEU A 164 -9.67 -3.04 -21.21
C LEU A 164 -10.78 -4.00 -21.62
N ALA A 165 -11.63 -3.61 -22.56
CA ALA A 165 -12.75 -4.43 -23.02
C ALA A 165 -12.31 -5.71 -23.76
N ASN A 166 -11.10 -5.72 -24.34
CA ASN A 166 -10.56 -6.85 -25.08
C ASN A 166 -9.60 -7.73 -24.26
N LEU A 167 -9.41 -7.44 -22.97
CA LEU A 167 -8.60 -8.29 -22.09
C LEU A 167 -9.26 -9.66 -21.90
N ASN A 168 -8.46 -10.72 -22.02
CA ASN A 168 -8.83 -12.10 -21.70
C ASN A 168 -7.63 -12.84 -21.09
N GLU A 169 -7.81 -14.11 -20.70
CA GLU A 169 -6.75 -14.87 -20.03
C GLU A 169 -5.47 -15.04 -20.87
N ARG A 170 -5.56 -14.92 -22.20
CA ARG A 170 -4.43 -15.10 -23.13
C ARG A 170 -3.67 -13.81 -23.39
N THR A 171 -4.33 -12.65 -23.27
CA THR A 171 -3.69 -11.34 -23.45
C THR A 171 -2.94 -10.89 -22.22
N ILE A 172 -3.29 -11.42 -21.05
CA ILE A 172 -2.61 -11.13 -19.79
C ILE A 172 -1.39 -12.04 -19.67
N GLN A 173 -0.22 -11.43 -19.58
CA GLN A 173 1.00 -12.14 -19.22
C GLN A 173 1.03 -12.37 -17.72
N TRP A 174 0.46 -13.47 -17.25
CA TRP A 174 0.42 -13.81 -15.82
C TRP A 174 1.82 -13.92 -15.21
N TYR A 175 2.77 -14.50 -15.94
CA TYR A 175 4.14 -14.70 -15.49
C TYR A 175 5.16 -13.90 -16.31
N SER A 176 6.01 -13.14 -15.62
CA SER A 176 7.15 -12.45 -16.23
C SER A 176 8.45 -13.15 -15.85
N ARG A 177 9.22 -13.63 -16.85
CA ARG A 177 10.56 -14.25 -16.64
C ARG A 177 11.57 -13.34 -15.94
N SER A 178 11.32 -12.04 -15.90
CA SER A 178 12.12 -11.07 -15.15
C SER A 178 11.97 -11.21 -13.63
N GLN A 179 10.97 -11.95 -13.16
CA GLN A 179 10.71 -12.24 -11.74
C GLN A 179 10.92 -13.72 -11.50
N ASP A 180 12.16 -14.09 -11.22
CA ASP A 180 12.45 -15.41 -10.69
C ASP A 180 11.93 -15.45 -9.25
N ILE A 181 10.82 -16.17 -9.03
CA ILE A 181 10.21 -16.26 -7.70
C ILE A 181 10.88 -17.43 -6.99
N ASN A 182 11.95 -17.13 -6.26
CA ASN A 182 12.73 -18.14 -5.55
C ASN A 182 12.03 -18.63 -4.27
N GLU A 183 11.30 -17.74 -3.58
CA GLU A 183 10.66 -18.03 -2.30
C GLU A 183 9.26 -17.42 -2.25
N VAL A 184 8.26 -18.24 -1.88
CA VAL A 184 6.86 -17.82 -1.68
C VAL A 184 6.40 -18.29 -0.31
N ILE A 185 5.72 -17.41 0.42
CA ILE A 185 5.01 -17.80 1.64
C ILE A 185 3.75 -18.55 1.18
N CYS A 186 3.71 -19.86 1.40
CA CYS A 186 2.60 -20.71 0.96
C CYS A 186 1.61 -21.07 2.07
N ARG A 187 1.89 -20.72 3.33
CA ARG A 187 1.05 -21.05 4.49
C ARG A 187 1.39 -20.17 5.69
N CYS A 188 0.44 -19.98 6.59
CA CYS A 188 0.63 -19.35 7.90
C CYS A 188 0.26 -20.35 9.00
N GLY A 189 1.27 -20.94 9.66
CA GLY A 189 1.04 -22.04 10.60
C GLY A 189 0.36 -23.24 9.93
N VAL A 190 -0.85 -23.59 10.40
CA VAL A 190 -1.68 -24.68 9.84
C VAL A 190 -2.58 -24.24 8.69
N PHE A 191 -2.70 -22.93 8.43
CA PHE A 191 -3.57 -22.39 7.40
C PHE A 191 -2.85 -22.31 6.07
N VAL A 192 -3.49 -22.82 5.01
CA VAL A 192 -2.99 -22.78 3.63
C VAL A 192 -3.07 -21.39 3.00
N ASP A 193 -3.94 -20.54 3.53
CA ASP A 193 -4.01 -19.13 3.16
C ASP A 193 -3.14 -18.28 4.08
N VAL A 194 -2.63 -17.18 3.52
CA VAL A 194 -1.78 -16.23 4.24
C VAL A 194 -2.65 -15.01 4.53
N PRO A 195 -2.95 -14.73 5.82
CA PRO A 195 -3.65 -13.51 6.17
C PRO A 195 -2.74 -12.30 5.95
N LEU A 196 -3.26 -11.31 5.25
CA LEU A 196 -2.65 -10.00 5.07
C LEU A 196 -3.48 -8.97 5.83
N MET A 197 -2.79 -8.08 6.54
CA MET A 197 -3.41 -7.04 7.36
C MET A 197 -2.99 -5.68 6.82
N GLY A 198 -3.96 -4.86 6.45
CA GLY A 198 -3.78 -3.50 5.95
C GLY A 198 -4.43 -2.46 6.86
N THR A 199 -4.49 -1.23 6.38
CA THR A 199 -5.21 -0.13 7.06
C THR A 199 -6.72 -0.21 6.89
N LYS A 200 -7.18 -0.94 5.85
CA LYS A 200 -8.61 -1.04 5.49
C LYS A 200 -9.27 -2.34 5.94
N GLY A 201 -8.50 -3.26 6.50
CA GLY A 201 -8.99 -4.55 6.96
C GLY A 201 -7.97 -5.67 6.79
N CYS A 202 -8.47 -6.90 6.91
CA CYS A 202 -7.69 -8.12 6.71
C CYS A 202 -8.27 -8.89 5.53
N ILE A 203 -7.38 -9.53 4.76
CA ILE A 203 -7.78 -10.39 3.63
C ILE A 203 -6.87 -11.60 3.55
N ASN A 204 -7.46 -12.74 3.20
CA ASN A 204 -6.73 -13.98 3.01
C ASN A 204 -6.33 -14.09 1.54
N TYR A 205 -5.03 -14.21 1.30
CA TYR A 205 -4.51 -14.53 -0.03
C TYR A 205 -4.17 -16.02 -0.08
N SER A 206 -4.47 -16.68 -1.20
CA SER A 206 -4.14 -18.08 -1.43
C SER A 206 -2.95 -18.21 -2.39
N PRO A 207 -1.71 -18.36 -1.86
CA PRO A 207 -0.51 -18.42 -2.68
C PRO A 207 -0.50 -19.60 -3.65
N TYR A 208 -1.15 -20.70 -3.26
CA TYR A 208 -1.31 -21.87 -4.13
C TYR A 208 -2.11 -21.55 -5.39
N VAL A 209 -3.19 -20.77 -5.28
CA VAL A 209 -3.98 -20.34 -6.45
C VAL A 209 -3.13 -19.46 -7.35
N ALA A 210 -2.38 -18.52 -6.77
CA ALA A 210 -1.53 -17.63 -7.56
C ALA A 210 -0.37 -18.38 -8.23
N LEU A 211 0.29 -19.31 -7.55
CA LEU A 211 1.33 -20.15 -8.15
C LEU A 211 0.79 -20.97 -9.33
N ARG A 212 -0.44 -21.50 -9.25
CA ARG A 212 -1.11 -22.14 -10.40
C ARG A 212 -1.28 -21.17 -11.57
N GLN A 213 -1.79 -19.97 -11.31
CA GLN A 213 -2.00 -18.95 -12.34
C GLN A 213 -0.69 -18.50 -12.99
N LEU A 214 0.41 -18.55 -12.24
CA LEU A 214 1.76 -18.26 -12.72
C LEU A 214 2.42 -19.45 -13.45
N GLY A 215 1.72 -20.58 -13.60
CA GLY A 215 2.21 -21.76 -14.31
C GLY A 215 3.23 -22.59 -13.53
N TYR A 216 3.36 -22.38 -12.22
CA TYR A 216 4.26 -23.19 -11.40
C TYR A 216 3.66 -24.59 -11.21
N PRO A 217 4.45 -25.66 -11.46
CA PRO A 217 4.01 -27.01 -11.20
C PRO A 217 3.81 -27.21 -9.70
N MET A 218 2.59 -27.50 -9.28
CA MET A 218 2.34 -27.93 -7.91
C MET A 218 2.54 -29.43 -7.79
N LYS A 219 3.10 -29.87 -6.66
CA LYS A 219 3.00 -31.29 -6.26
C LYS A 219 1.52 -31.67 -6.14
N LYS A 220 1.17 -32.89 -6.56
CA LYS A 220 -0.20 -33.42 -6.44
C LYS A 220 -0.72 -33.25 -5.00
N PRO A 221 -2.03 -33.03 -4.81
CA PRO A 221 -2.60 -33.06 -3.47
C PRO A 221 -2.24 -34.40 -2.81
N GLN A 222 -1.79 -34.33 -1.55
CA GLN A 222 -1.66 -35.51 -0.69
C GLN A 222 -3.04 -36.00 -0.27
#